data_AF-A0A1H9A2W9-F1
#
_entry.id   AF-A0A1H9A2W9-F1
#
_cell.length_a   1.000
_cell.length_b   1.000
_cell.length_c   1.000
_cell.angle_alpha   90.00
_cell.angle_beta   90.00
_cell.angle_gamma   90.00
#
_symmetry.space_group_name_H-M   'P 1'
#
loop_
_entity.id
_entity.type
_entity.pdbx_description
1 polymer ?
#
loop_
_entity_poly.entity_id
_entity_poly.type
_entity_poly.pdbx_seq_one_letter_code
_entity_poly.pdbx_strand_id
1 'polypeptide(L)' 'MREISKQCPMTPHVVVVQPGLQKDRDSDAQLLLLGVAQNYLHETYQASFGVIASA' A
#
# COMPACT_ATOMS: atom_id res chain seq x y z
N MET A 1 -16.44 -13.71 -35.78
CA MET A 1 -15.40 -14.19 -34.85
C MET A 1 -15.47 -13.33 -33.60
N ARG A 2 -15.75 -13.91 -32.43
CA ARG A 2 -15.86 -13.19 -31.15
C ARG A 2 -14.48 -13.19 -30.50
N GLU A 3 -13.84 -12.03 -30.48
CA GLU A 3 -12.57 -11.83 -29.82
C GLU A 3 -12.84 -11.75 -28.31
N ILE A 4 -12.63 -12.86 -27.61
CA ILE A 4 -12.68 -12.92 -26.15
C ILE A 4 -11.32 -12.41 -25.66
N SER A 5 -11.23 -11.12 -25.37
CA SER A 5 -10.12 -10.59 -24.59
C SER A 5 -10.19 -11.25 -23.21
N LYS A 6 -9.29 -12.19 -22.94
CA LYS A 6 -9.13 -12.76 -21.60
C LYS A 6 -8.53 -11.69 -20.70
N GLN A 7 -9.37 -10.81 -20.15
CA GLN A 7 -8.95 -9.91 -19.08
C GLN A 7 -8.71 -10.74 -17.82
N CYS A 8 -7.46 -10.87 -17.40
CA CYS A 8 -7.11 -11.42 -16.10
C CYS A 8 -7.17 -10.27 -15.09
N PRO A 9 -8.12 -10.27 -14.13
CA PRO A 9 -8.14 -9.25 -13.10
C PRO A 9 -6.89 -9.40 -12.24
N MET A 10 -6.04 -8.37 -12.23
CA MET A 10 -4.88 -8.28 -11.36
C MET A 10 -5.10 -7.16 -10.34
N THR A 11 -4.79 -7.44 -9.08
CA THR A 11 -4.79 -6.44 -8.01
C THR A 11 -3.34 -6.21 -7.58
N PRO A 12 -2.70 -5.09 -7.97
CA PRO A 12 -1.34 -4.80 -7.57
C PRO A 12 -1.30 -4.47 -6.06
N HIS A 13 -0.36 -5.10 -5.35
CA HIS A 13 -0.03 -4.80 -3.96
C HIS A 13 1.33 -4.11 -3.92
N VAL A 14 1.35 -2.86 -3.46
CA VAL A 14 2.57 -2.06 -3.31
C VAL A 14 2.99 -2.09 -1.84
N VAL A 15 4.22 -2.49 -1.58
CA VAL A 15 4.78 -2.52 -0.24
C VAL A 15 6.06 -1.72 -0.22
N VAL A 16 6.18 -0.80 0.74
CA VAL A 16 7.40 -0.01 0.95
C VAL A 16 8.05 -0.46 2.25
N VAL A 17 9.34 -0.77 2.18
CA VAL A 17 10.17 -0.96 3.36
C VAL A 17 10.65 0.42 3.79
N GLN A 18 10.32 0.83 5.02
CA GLN A 18 10.71 2.14 5.54
C GLN A 18 11.88 1.97 6.53
N PRO A 19 13.13 2.06 6.08
CA PRO A 19 14.29 1.91 6.95
C PRO A 19 14.30 3.04 8.00
N GLY A 20 14.41 2.66 9.27
CA GLY A 20 14.35 3.58 10.40
C GLY A 20 12.95 3.78 10.99
N LEU A 21 11.90 3.24 10.35
CA LEU A 21 10.60 3.14 10.97
C LEU A 21 10.60 1.96 11.95
N GLN A 22 10.49 2.24 13.23
CA GLN A 22 10.47 1.30 14.34
C GLN A 22 9.09 1.36 15.01
N LYS A 23 8.33 0.27 14.91
CA LYS A 23 6.93 0.24 15.40
C LYS A 23 6.82 0.52 16.89
N ASP A 24 7.84 0.18 17.66
CA ASP A 24 7.94 0.37 19.11
C ASP A 24 8.41 1.78 19.51
N ARG A 25 9.07 2.50 18.60
CA ARG A 25 9.80 3.73 18.89
C ARG A 25 9.20 4.98 18.25
N ASP A 26 8.56 4.82 17.10
CA ASP A 26 7.90 5.91 16.40
C ASP A 26 6.55 6.25 17.03
N SER A 27 6.20 7.53 16.98
CA SER A 27 4.92 8.00 17.53
C SER A 27 3.76 7.50 16.68
N ASP A 28 2.63 7.19 17.33
CA ASP A 28 1.35 6.90 16.66
C ASP A 28 1.00 7.95 15.59
N ALA A 29 1.35 9.22 15.80
CA ALA A 29 1.13 10.28 14.82
C ALA A 29 1.93 10.07 13.51
N GLN A 30 3.17 9.57 13.60
CA GLN A 30 4.00 9.25 12.44
C GLN A 30 3.47 8.01 11.70
N LEU A 31 3.01 7.01 12.43
CA LEU A 31 2.37 5.83 11.85
C LEU A 31 1.04 6.18 11.16
N LEU A 32 0.25 7.11 11.74
CA LEU A 32 -0.99 7.60 11.14
C LEU A 32 -0.76 8.36 9.83
N LEU A 33 0.37 9.05 9.69
CA LEU A 33 0.73 9.73 8.45
C LEU A 33 0.88 8.74 7.28
N LEU A 34 1.35 7.52 7.55
CA LEU A 34 1.42 6.45 6.55
C LEU A 34 0.03 5.96 6.11
N GLY A 35 -0.95 6.02 7.02
CA GLY A 35 -2.35 5.74 6.70
C GLY A 35 -2.93 6.70 5.66
N VAL A 36 -2.46 7.96 5.61
CA VAL A 36 -2.90 8.93 4.58
C VAL A 36 -2.44 8.48 3.18
N ALA A 37 -1.18 8.04 3.06
CA ALA A 37 -0.65 7.51 1.81
C ALA A 37 -1.40 6.23 1.38
N GLN A 38 -1.71 5.35 2.34
CA GLN A 38 -2.49 4.15 2.09
C GLN A 38 -3.88 4.47 1.53
N ASN A 39 -4.58 5.43 2.13
CA ASN A 39 -5.91 5.84 1.70
C ASN A 39 -5.88 6.46 0.30
N TYR A 40 -4.95 7.39 0.04
CA TYR A 40 -4.82 8.04 -1.26
C TYR A 40 -4.57 7.02 -2.39
N LEU A 41 -3.69 6.04 -2.16
CA LEU A 41 -3.38 5.01 -3.16
C LEU A 41 -4.56 4.07 -3.43
N HIS A 42 -5.30 3.72 -2.39
CA HIS A 42 -6.50 2.90 -2.52
C HIS A 42 -7.62 3.65 -3.24
N GLU A 43 -7.91 4.89 -2.84
CA GLU A 43 -8.98 5.71 -3.43
C GLU A 43 -8.69 6.09 -4.88
N THR A 44 -7.44 6.47 -5.19
CA THR A 44 -7.09 7.00 -6.52
C THR A 44 -6.77 5.89 -7.53
N TYR A 45 -6.10 4.83 -7.08
CA TYR A 45 -5.54 3.80 -7.98
C TYR A 45 -6.07 2.40 -7.72
N GLN A 46 -6.97 2.22 -6.74
CA GLN A 46 -7.43 0.89 -6.29
C GLN A 46 -6.27 -0.03 -5.91
N ALA A 47 -5.14 0.56 -5.51
CA ALA A 47 -3.91 -0.14 -5.19
C ALA A 47 -3.85 -0.37 -3.67
N SER A 48 -3.57 -1.61 -3.29
CA SER A 48 -3.29 -1.92 -1.88
C SER A 48 -1.90 -1.44 -1.51
N PHE A 49 -1.76 -0.67 -0.43
CA PHE A 49 -0.49 -0.17 0.07
C PHE A 49 -0.20 -0.69 1.48
N GLY A 50 1.03 -1.18 1.70
CA GLY A 50 1.51 -1.61 3.00
C GLY A 50 2.89 -1.04 3.31
N VAL A 51 3.18 -0.84 4.59
CA VAL A 51 4.50 -0.44 5.07
C VAL A 51 5.07 -1.53 5.94
N ILE A 52 6.29 -1.96 5.62
CA ILE A 52 7.06 -2.86 6.47
C ILE A 52 8.01 -2.00 7.29
N ALA A 53 7.76 -1.97 8.60
CA ALA A 53 8.63 -1.38 9.61
C ALA A 53 9.61 -2.42 10.15
N SER A 54 10.76 -1.99 10.65
CA SER A 54 11.56 -2.86 11.51
C SER A 54 10.86 -3.06 12.86
N ALA A 55 11.07 -4.24 13.44
CA ALA A 55 10.60 -4.59 14.77
C ALA A 55 11.23 -3.71 15.85
#